data_AF-A0A8C0B686-F1
#
_entry.id   AF-A0A8C0B686-F1
#
_cell.length_a   1.000
_cell.length_b   1.000
_cell.length_c   1.000
_cell.angle_alpha   90.00
_cell.angle_beta   90.00
_cell.angle_gamma   90.00
#
_symmetry.space_group_name_H-M   'P 1'
#
loop_
_entity.id
_entity.type
_entity.pdbx_description
1 polymer ?
#
loop_
_entity_poly.entity_id
_entity_poly.type
_entity_poly.pdbx_seq_one_letter_code
_entity_poly.pdbx_strand_id
1 'polypeptide(L)'
;MDRCRVQCYEYPTCPDAVKAPREEVAYVTCTYRETCIDQPDFLATIDLNPRSPCYGQVIHRLPMPNLKDELHASGWSAACPCFDNTTTKRNKLILPCLISSRIYVVDVGSECRAPKLCKVCLR
;
A
#
# COMPACT_ATOMS: atom_id res chain seq x y z
N MET A 1 -8.65 -12.92 13.44
CA MET A 1 -8.67 -11.47 13.69
C MET A 1 -8.36 -10.72 12.38
N ASP A 2 -8.91 -11.21 11.25
CA ASP A 2 -8.33 -10.98 9.91
C ASP A 2 -9.39 -10.47 8.92
N ARG A 3 -10.12 -9.42 9.28
CA ARG A 3 -11.18 -8.87 8.43
C ARG A 3 -10.79 -7.63 7.65
N CYS A 4 -9.51 -7.44 7.42
CA CYS A 4 -9.08 -6.40 6.50
C CYS A 4 -9.41 -6.85 5.07
N ARG A 5 -10.64 -6.55 4.64
CA ARG A 5 -11.06 -6.79 3.27
C ARG A 5 -10.43 -5.70 2.42
N VAL A 6 -9.49 -6.09 1.57
CA VAL A 6 -9.10 -5.26 0.42
C VAL A 6 -10.22 -5.36 -0.62
N GLN A 7 -11.38 -4.80 -0.27
CA GLN A 7 -12.57 -4.83 -1.10
C GLN A 7 -12.51 -3.61 -2.03
N CYS A 8 -12.52 -3.86 -3.34
CA CYS A 8 -12.87 -2.82 -4.30
C CYS A 8 -14.31 -2.42 -4.01
N TYR A 9 -14.49 -1.19 -3.57
CA TYR A 9 -15.80 -0.55 -3.61
C TYR A 9 -15.85 0.32 -4.85
N GLU A 10 -16.84 0.07 -5.69
CA GLU A 10 -17.19 0.99 -6.76
C GLU A 10 -18.00 2.11 -6.16
N TYR A 11 -17.49 3.33 -6.30
CA TYR A 11 -18.20 4.56 -5.95
C TYR A 11 -18.46 5.32 -7.25
N PRO A 12 -19.64 5.14 -7.87
CA PRO A 12 -19.96 5.77 -9.15
C PRO A 12 -19.94 7.29 -9.08
N THR A 13 -20.19 7.84 -7.89
CA THR A 13 -20.22 9.28 -7.63
C THR A 13 -19.41 9.63 -6.38
N CYS A 14 -18.92 10.88 -6.30
CA CYS A 14 -18.20 11.37 -5.13
C CYS A 14 -18.99 11.23 -3.80
N PRO A 15 -20.31 11.49 -3.75
CA PRO A 15 -21.10 11.27 -2.54
C PRO A 15 -21.13 9.82 -2.05
N ASP A 16 -21.02 8.84 -2.95
CA ASP A 16 -21.04 7.42 -2.56
C ASP A 16 -19.76 7.01 -1.83
N ALA A 17 -18.62 7.63 -2.15
CA ALA A 17 -17.35 7.39 -1.47
C ALA A 17 -17.40 7.81 0.01
N VAL A 18 -18.22 8.80 0.38
CA VAL A 18 -18.38 9.23 1.78
C VAL A 18 -19.14 8.20 2.61
N LYS A 19 -19.99 7.38 1.97
CA LYS A 19 -20.75 6.29 2.63
C LYS A 19 -19.94 5.00 2.76
N ALA A 20 -18.70 4.99 2.27
CA ALA A 20 -17.79 3.87 2.36
C ALA A 20 -17.62 3.38 3.81
N PRO A 21 -17.44 2.07 4.01
CA PRO A 21 -16.89 1.57 5.25
C PRO A 21 -15.55 2.26 5.54
N ARG A 22 -15.32 2.59 6.82
CA ARG A 22 -14.03 3.13 7.27
C ARG A 22 -12.91 2.14 6.97
N GLU A 23 -11.77 2.70 6.57
CA GLU A 23 -10.53 1.96 6.40
C GLU A 23 -10.06 1.34 7.73
N GLU A 24 -9.52 0.11 7.64
CA GLU A 24 -8.94 -0.57 8.81
C GLU A 24 -7.41 -0.56 8.82
N VAL A 25 -6.77 -0.22 7.69
CA VAL A 25 -5.31 -0.13 7.56
C VAL A 25 -4.90 1.03 6.65
N ALA A 26 -3.73 1.60 6.89
CA ALA A 26 -3.05 2.50 5.97
C ALA A 26 -1.68 1.95 5.58
N TYR A 27 -1.31 2.17 4.31
CA TYR A 27 0.02 1.89 3.80
C TYR A 27 0.76 3.21 3.59
N VAL A 28 1.92 3.37 4.21
CA VAL A 28 2.68 4.62 4.18
C VAL A 28 4.09 4.33 3.70
N THR A 29 4.51 5.02 2.64
CA THR A 29 5.89 5.01 2.16
C THR A 29 6.77 5.71 3.18
N CYS A 30 7.86 5.07 3.59
CA CYS A 30 8.81 5.61 4.53
C CYS A 30 10.21 5.58 3.93
N THR A 31 10.84 6.75 3.88
CA THR A 31 12.16 6.94 3.31
C THR A 31 13.19 7.21 4.39
N TYR A 32 14.37 6.62 4.24
CA TYR A 32 15.55 7.00 5.02
C TYR A 32 16.45 7.97 4.25
N ARG A 33 16.05 8.39 3.05
CA ARG A 33 16.79 9.41 2.29
C ARG A 33 16.91 10.70 3.09
N GLU A 34 18.08 11.32 3.01
CA GLU A 34 18.45 12.50 3.80
C GLU A 34 18.32 12.31 5.33
N THR A 35 18.28 11.06 5.78
CA THR A 35 18.55 10.69 7.17
C THR A 35 19.93 10.04 7.21
N CYS A 36 20.70 10.22 8.27
CA CYS A 36 22.03 9.58 8.42
C CYS A 36 21.94 8.05 8.64
N ILE A 37 20.84 7.41 8.23
CA ILE A 37 20.55 5.99 8.42
C ILE A 37 20.76 5.28 7.08
N ASP A 38 21.73 4.37 7.02
CA ASP A 38 22.01 3.56 5.83
C ASP A 38 21.18 2.27 5.84
N GLN A 39 19.87 2.42 5.60
CA GLN A 39 18.90 1.32 5.52
C GLN A 39 17.99 1.48 4.31
N PRO A 40 17.42 0.39 3.78
CA PRO A 40 16.46 0.48 2.70
C PRO A 40 15.19 1.17 3.18
N ASP A 41 14.56 1.92 2.27
CA ASP A 41 13.23 2.44 2.47
C ASP A 41 12.23 1.28 2.70
N PHE A 42 11.08 1.57 3.28
CA PHE A 42 10.11 0.53 3.59
C PHE A 42 8.67 1.02 3.44
N LEU A 43 7.76 0.07 3.27
CA LEU A 43 6.33 0.32 3.36
C LEU A 43 5.84 -0.02 4.77
N ALA A 44 5.37 0.98 5.51
CA ALA A 44 4.72 0.80 6.79
C ALA A 44 3.25 0.40 6.60
N THR A 45 2.77 -0.57 7.36
CA THR A 45 1.34 -0.86 7.52
C THR A 45 0.90 -0.40 8.90
N ILE A 46 -0.09 0.49 8.95
CA ILE A 46 -0.61 1.11 10.18
C ILE A 46 -2.01 0.57 10.44
N ASP A 47 -2.31 0.21 11.68
CA ASP A 47 -3.65 -0.20 12.08
C ASP A 47 -4.55 1.02 12.33
N LEU A 48 -5.66 1.11 11.61
CA LEU A 48 -6.61 2.21 11.72
C LEU A 48 -7.93 1.81 12.39
N ASN A 49 -8.06 0.58 12.88
CA ASN A 49 -9.25 0.16 13.60
C ASN A 49 -9.23 0.66 15.06
N PRO A 50 -10.14 1.56 15.49
CA PRO A 50 -10.14 2.10 16.86
C PRO A 50 -10.42 1.06 17.95
N ARG A 51 -10.92 -0.13 17.58
CA ARG A 51 -11.14 -1.25 18.49
C ARG A 51 -9.93 -2.17 18.62
N SER A 52 -8.87 -1.94 17.84
CA SER A 52 -7.65 -2.72 17.90
C SER A 52 -6.76 -2.27 19.06
N PRO A 53 -6.11 -3.18 19.80
CA PRO A 53 -5.10 -2.81 20.78
C PRO A 53 -3.88 -2.10 20.16
N CYS A 54 -3.67 -2.25 18.84
CA CYS A 54 -2.58 -1.61 18.10
C CYS A 54 -3.04 -0.38 17.31
N TYR A 55 -4.22 0.20 17.62
CA TYR A 55 -4.73 1.37 16.91
C TYR A 55 -3.70 2.51 16.86
N GLY A 56 -3.46 3.04 15.66
CA GLY A 56 -2.49 4.11 15.39
C GLY A 56 -1.03 3.66 15.37
N GLN A 57 -0.75 2.37 15.48
CA GLN A 57 0.62 1.84 15.49
C GLN A 57 1.02 1.23 14.14
N VAL A 58 2.33 1.24 13.86
CA VAL A 58 2.92 0.48 12.75
C VAL A 58 2.92 -0.99 13.14
N ILE A 59 2.07 -1.78 12.49
CA ILE A 59 1.91 -3.22 12.74
C ILE A 59 2.77 -4.10 11.84
N HIS A 60 3.26 -3.55 10.72
CA HIS A 60 4.19 -4.26 9.83
C HIS A 60 5.09 -3.28 9.08
N ARG A 61 6.32 -3.70 8.79
CA ARG A 61 7.29 -2.97 7.96
C ARG A 61 7.77 -3.92 6.88
N LEU A 62 7.51 -3.59 5.62
CA LEU A 62 8.06 -4.29 4.47
C LEU A 62 9.29 -3.52 3.97
N PRO A 63 10.53 -3.91 4.32
CA PRO A 63 11.73 -3.28 3.78
C PRO A 63 11.86 -3.56 2.28
N MET A 64 12.28 -2.54 1.53
CA MET A 64 12.64 -2.72 0.13
C MET A 64 14.00 -3.41 0.01
N PRO A 65 14.28 -4.09 -1.11
CA PRO A 65 15.52 -4.86 -1.25
C PRO A 65 16.75 -4.00 -1.54
N ASN A 66 16.59 -2.71 -1.88
CA ASN A 66 17.70 -1.84 -2.28
C ASN A 66 17.80 -0.57 -1.44
N LEU A 67 19.03 -0.06 -1.32
CA LEU A 67 19.31 1.24 -0.70
C LEU A 67 19.06 2.38 -1.69
N LYS A 68 18.83 3.58 -1.13
CA LYS A 68 18.84 4.88 -1.84
C LYS A 68 17.78 4.99 -2.95
N ASP A 69 16.62 4.39 -2.73
CA ASP A 69 15.48 4.43 -3.66
C ASP A 69 14.73 5.76 -3.64
N GLU A 70 14.49 6.29 -2.44
CA GLU A 70 13.53 7.36 -2.16
C GLU A 70 12.11 6.95 -2.57
N LEU A 71 11.51 6.07 -1.77
CA LEU A 71 10.06 5.84 -1.82
C LEU A 71 9.32 7.13 -1.52
N HIS A 72 8.53 7.61 -2.48
CA HIS A 72 7.85 8.90 -2.36
C HIS A 72 6.33 8.74 -2.52
N ALA A 73 5.87 8.43 -3.72
CA ALA A 73 4.45 8.21 -4.02
C ALA A 73 4.10 6.71 -4.01
N SER A 74 2.81 6.41 -3.83
CA SER A 74 2.26 5.07 -4.06
C SER A 74 0.89 5.16 -4.73
N GLY A 75 0.57 4.15 -5.54
CA GLY A 75 -0.68 4.07 -6.26
C GLY A 75 -1.19 2.63 -6.36
N TRP A 76 -2.45 2.46 -6.72
CA TRP A 76 -3.05 1.14 -6.88
C TRP A 76 -2.90 0.66 -8.32
N SER A 77 -2.62 -0.64 -8.52
CA SER A 77 -2.44 -1.21 -9.86
C SER A 77 -3.69 -1.15 -10.74
N ALA A 78 -4.86 -1.08 -10.13
CA ALA A 78 -6.14 -0.89 -10.79
C ALA A 78 -6.86 0.28 -10.12
N ALA A 79 -7.32 1.23 -10.93
CA ALA A 79 -8.34 2.19 -10.51
C ALA A 79 -9.70 1.46 -10.39
N CYS A 80 -10.70 2.15 -9.85
CA CYS A 80 -12.10 1.68 -9.85
C CYS A 80 -12.42 0.99 -11.19
N PRO A 81 -13.02 -0.22 -11.20
CA PRO A 81 -13.33 -0.89 -12.45
C PRO A 81 -14.09 0.06 -13.37
N CYS A 82 -13.59 0.25 -14.59
CA CYS A 82 -14.47 0.63 -15.68
C CYS A 82 -15.51 -0.49 -15.80
N PHE A 83 -16.77 -0.12 -16.09
CA PHE A 83 -17.96 -0.98 -16.09
C PHE A 83 -17.85 -2.32 -16.88
N ASP A 84 -16.76 -2.56 -17.62
CA ASP A 84 -16.61 -3.67 -18.57
C ASP A 84 -15.65 -4.80 -18.13
N ASN A 85 -14.85 -4.65 -17.06
CA ASN A 85 -13.84 -5.65 -16.70
C ASN A 85 -13.86 -6.08 -15.23
N THR A 86 -14.68 -7.08 -14.94
CA THR A 86 -14.93 -7.69 -13.62
C THR A 86 -13.75 -8.49 -13.06
N THR A 87 -12.66 -8.65 -13.83
CA THR A 87 -11.50 -9.48 -13.44
C THR A 87 -10.45 -8.71 -12.62
N THR A 88 -10.50 -7.37 -12.62
CA THR A 88 -9.44 -6.52 -12.07
C THR A 88 -9.62 -6.30 -10.57
N LYS A 89 -8.65 -6.71 -9.75
CA LYS A 89 -8.66 -6.54 -8.29
C LYS A 89 -7.68 -5.47 -7.85
N ARG A 90 -8.08 -4.60 -6.92
CA ARG A 90 -7.21 -3.62 -6.26
C ARG A 90 -6.38 -4.28 -5.15
N ASN A 91 -5.55 -5.24 -5.51
CA ASN A 91 -4.77 -6.05 -4.58
C ASN A 91 -3.26 -5.78 -4.62
N LYS A 92 -2.79 -4.93 -5.54
CA LYS A 92 -1.38 -4.52 -5.60
C LYS A 92 -1.22 -3.02 -5.42
N LEU A 93 -0.16 -2.65 -4.69
CA LEU A 93 0.38 -1.30 -4.65
C LEU A 93 1.59 -1.20 -5.58
N ILE A 94 1.66 -0.09 -6.31
CA ILE A 94 2.76 0.30 -7.18
C ILE A 94 3.52 1.42 -6.47
N LEU A 95 4.80 1.17 -6.19
CA LEU A 95 5.68 2.05 -5.43
C LEU A 95 6.83 2.48 -6.35
N PRO A 96 6.68 3.60 -7.09
CA PRO A 96 7.80 4.19 -7.82
C PRO A 96 8.81 4.82 -6.86
N CYS A 97 10.09 4.64 -7.19
CA CYS A 97 11.22 5.20 -6.45
C CYS A 97 11.75 6.43 -7.19
N LEU A 98 11.78 7.57 -6.52
CA LEU A 98 12.05 8.87 -7.16
C LEU A 98 13.49 8.95 -7.71
N ILE A 99 14.46 8.40 -6.99
CA ILE A 99 15.89 8.55 -7.33
C ILE A 99 16.40 7.39 -8.19
N SER A 100 16.05 6.17 -7.84
CA SER A 100 16.58 4.98 -8.53
C SER A 100 15.84 4.63 -9.82
N SER A 101 14.67 5.22 -10.05
CA SER A 101 13.72 4.83 -11.11
C SER A 101 13.21 3.38 -11.01
N ARG A 102 13.47 2.66 -9.92
CA ARG A 102 12.90 1.33 -9.68
C ARG A 102 11.42 1.44 -9.38
N ILE A 103 10.67 0.38 -9.73
CA ILE A 103 9.26 0.27 -9.38
C ILE A 103 9.07 -1.03 -8.60
N TYR A 104 8.54 -0.91 -7.39
CA TYR A 104 8.15 -2.07 -6.59
C TYR A 104 6.66 -2.34 -6.73
N VAL A 105 6.31 -3.60 -6.99
CA VAL A 105 4.93 -4.08 -6.97
C VAL A 105 4.74 -4.89 -5.70
N VAL A 106 3.87 -4.41 -4.82
CA VAL A 106 3.61 -5.01 -3.51
C VAL A 106 2.22 -5.65 -3.51
N ASP A 107 2.12 -6.90 -3.08
CA ASP A 107 0.86 -7.58 -2.80
C ASP A 107 0.31 -7.20 -1.45
N VAL A 108 -0.92 -6.72 -1.45
CA VAL A 108 -1.71 -6.48 -0.24
C VAL A 108 -2.97 -7.35 -0.20
N GLY A 109 -3.27 -8.10 -1.27
CA GLY A 109 -4.49 -8.90 -1.34
C GLY A 109 -4.41 -10.26 -0.66
N SER A 110 -3.22 -10.87 -0.60
CA SER A 110 -3.03 -12.12 0.14
C SER A 110 -3.11 -11.91 1.65
N GLU A 111 -2.45 -10.85 2.14
CA GLU A 111 -2.39 -10.52 3.55
C GLU A 111 -2.23 -9.01 3.73
N CYS A 112 -3.34 -8.32 3.99
CA CYS A 112 -3.33 -6.85 4.04
C CYS A 112 -2.46 -6.31 5.20
N ARG A 113 -2.42 -7.02 6.33
CA ARG A 113 -1.72 -6.56 7.54
C ARG A 113 -0.22 -6.87 7.50
N ALA A 114 0.22 -7.71 6.56
CA ALA A 114 1.62 -8.02 6.30
C ALA A 114 1.88 -8.14 4.78
N PRO A 115 1.92 -6.99 4.06
CA PRO A 115 2.14 -6.97 2.61
C PRO A 115 3.45 -7.62 2.18
N LYS A 116 3.49 -8.15 0.96
CA LYS A 116 4.63 -8.89 0.42
C LYS A 116 5.10 -8.31 -0.91
N LEU A 117 6.40 -8.21 -1.10
CA LEU A 117 6.96 -7.77 -2.38
C LEU A 117 6.70 -8.85 -3.45
N CYS A 118 6.04 -8.48 -4.56
CA CYS A 118 5.78 -9.37 -5.69
C CYS A 118 6.84 -9.26 -6.78
N LYS A 119 7.19 -8.03 -7.15
CA LYS A 119 8.05 -7.78 -8.29
C LYS A 119 8.85 -6.51 -8.10
N VAL A 120 10.09 -6.56 -8.57
CA VAL A 120 10.94 -5.39 -8.79
C VAL A 120 11.05 -5.20 -10.29
N CYS A 121 10.65 -4.04 -10.78
CA CYS A 121 10.91 -3.62 -12.16
C CYS A 121 12.10 -2.67 -12.16
N LEU A 122 13.09 -3.01 -12.96
CA LEU A 122 14.24 -2.17 -13.26
C LEU A 122 14.03 -1.53 -14.63
N ARG A 123 14.81 -0.49 -14.94
CA ARG A 123 15.07 -0.15 -16.35
C ARG A 123 15.88 -1.26 -17.02
#